data_AF-A0A2N3G472-F1
#
_entry.id   AF-A0A2N3G472-F1
#
_cell.length_a   1.000
_cell.length_b   1.000
_cell.length_c   1.000
_cell.angle_alpha   90.00
_cell.angle_beta   90.00
_cell.angle_gamma   90.00
#
_symmetry.space_group_name_H-M   'P 1'
#
loop_
_entity.id
_entity.type
_entity.pdbx_description
1 polymer ?
#
loop_
_entity_poly.entity_id
_entity_poly.type
_entity_poly.pdbx_seq_one_letter_code
_entity_poly.pdbx_strand_id
1 'polypeptide(L)'
;MEDVERLVKELKKYGAEEKYSEETDRELERIVQKLLSLGEAAVPGLIEVMEDDESFGAIHAMEALGKIGDERAIAPLVDLLENPDIGGSAGDALLGFGPACVPDVIRDMEHRIAHPVEDDGGFILLTTYHLRTIGDIRCDRSVEFLNGLLDEYMSEMPRETFDPSKLDWKYRNVDFFQILDAMVKQQDERAIPHIENARDAFPPEYVDHKICQVAIDRIRSGENEGYLPMEALEMAVPTEAIMDAFRTALDWGDSPGDTVGEPGEEDWQAENAEDYEDVYQFKVSLEDIKPPIWRRIQVPGSYTFCDLHSVIQDAMGWDDDHMHVFEIRDPSVGVVVRIGMSSEYPGGLVEDLPGRKTAIAEYFSPENSMAKYEYNFGDSWKHKVKLEKILPREENLQYPRCVAGKRACPPEDCGGVWGYINLLEIINDPQHEEHEEMLEWVGEDFDPEDFSPDEVFFVDPYGG
;
A
#
# COMPACT_ATOMS: atom_id res chain seq x y z
N MET A 1 -9.37 -39.06 9.82
CA MET A 1 -10.75 -38.56 9.69
C MET A 1 -11.21 -37.94 10.99
N GLU A 2 -11.29 -38.67 12.11
CA GLU A 2 -11.72 -38.10 13.40
C GLU A 2 -10.84 -36.91 13.88
N ASP A 3 -9.52 -36.97 13.66
CA ASP A 3 -8.63 -35.82 13.95
C ASP A 3 -8.80 -34.65 12.97
N VAL A 4 -9.13 -34.91 11.70
CA VAL A 4 -9.38 -33.87 10.68
C VAL A 4 -10.66 -33.12 11.03
N GLU A 5 -11.76 -33.85 11.27
CA GLU A 5 -13.06 -33.27 11.65
C GLU A 5 -12.96 -32.42 12.92
N ARG A 6 -12.18 -32.87 13.92
CA ARG A 6 -11.95 -32.07 15.13
C ARG A 6 -11.22 -30.77 14.82
N LEU A 7 -10.13 -30.81 14.06
CA LEU A 7 -9.30 -29.64 13.76
C LEU A 7 -10.05 -28.64 12.87
N VAL A 8 -10.79 -29.13 11.86
CA VAL A 8 -11.67 -28.31 11.01
C VAL A 8 -12.71 -27.59 11.86
N LYS A 9 -13.34 -28.30 12.80
CA LYS A 9 -14.31 -27.69 13.71
C LYS A 9 -13.69 -26.69 14.69
N GLU A 10 -12.41 -26.86 15.05
CA GLU A 10 -11.68 -25.87 15.85
C GLU A 10 -11.38 -24.63 15.02
N LEU A 11 -10.99 -24.80 13.74
CA LEU A 11 -10.70 -23.69 12.83
C LEU A 11 -11.93 -22.82 12.56
N LYS A 12 -13.11 -23.43 12.35
CA LYS A 12 -14.40 -22.74 12.13
C LYS A 12 -14.89 -21.88 13.30
N LYS A 13 -14.28 -21.97 14.49
CA LYS A 13 -14.71 -21.14 15.63
C LYS A 13 -14.22 -19.70 15.52
N TYR A 14 -13.15 -19.48 14.77
CA TYR A 14 -12.49 -18.19 14.64
C TYR A 14 -13.11 -17.38 13.51
N GLY A 15 -14.34 -16.89 13.75
CA GLY A 15 -15.13 -16.07 12.83
C GLY A 15 -14.80 -14.57 12.89
N ALA A 16 -15.45 -13.77 12.04
CA ALA A 16 -15.26 -12.32 11.93
C ALA A 16 -15.50 -11.54 13.24
N GLU A 17 -16.34 -12.06 14.15
CA GLU A 17 -16.71 -11.40 15.41
C GLU A 17 -15.66 -11.57 16.54
N GLU A 18 -14.64 -12.42 16.37
CA GLU A 18 -13.60 -12.59 17.38
C GLU A 18 -12.52 -11.51 17.27
N LYS A 19 -12.14 -10.92 18.41
CA LYS A 19 -11.05 -9.93 18.47
C LYS A 19 -9.74 -10.63 18.11
N TYR A 20 -9.20 -10.34 16.94
CA TYR A 20 -7.90 -10.84 16.49
C TYR A 20 -6.82 -10.50 17.53
N SER A 21 -6.02 -11.50 17.89
CA SER A 21 -4.96 -11.38 18.89
C SER A 21 -3.80 -12.31 18.51
N GLU A 22 -2.59 -11.99 18.97
CA GLU A 22 -1.43 -12.88 18.76
C GLU A 22 -1.62 -14.28 19.36
N GLU A 23 -2.47 -14.44 20.38
CA GLU A 23 -2.77 -15.75 20.96
C GLU A 23 -3.72 -16.54 20.05
N THR A 24 -4.71 -15.86 19.47
CA THR A 24 -5.62 -16.40 18.46
C THR A 24 -4.84 -16.87 17.23
N ASP A 25 -3.96 -16.01 16.72
CA ASP A 25 -3.14 -16.29 15.54
C ASP A 25 -2.22 -17.50 15.77
N ARG A 26 -1.52 -17.55 16.91
CA ARG A 26 -0.68 -18.71 17.27
C ARG A 26 -1.47 -20.02 17.38
N GLU A 27 -2.71 -19.99 17.87
CA GLU A 27 -3.53 -21.22 17.93
C GLU A 27 -4.05 -21.61 16.54
N LEU A 28 -4.42 -20.64 15.70
CA LEU A 28 -4.79 -20.86 14.29
C LEU A 28 -3.63 -21.48 13.52
N GLU A 29 -2.43 -20.91 13.60
CA GLU A 29 -1.21 -21.48 13.01
C GLU A 29 -0.99 -22.92 13.50
N ARG A 30 -1.17 -23.18 14.80
CA ARG A 30 -0.99 -24.53 15.36
C ARG A 30 -2.01 -25.52 14.83
N ILE A 31 -3.25 -25.10 14.60
CA ILE A 31 -4.30 -25.92 13.99
C ILE A 31 -3.93 -26.20 12.52
N VAL A 32 -3.55 -25.16 11.77
CA VAL A 32 -3.11 -25.26 10.37
C VAL A 32 -1.93 -26.21 10.23
N GLN A 33 -0.88 -26.08 11.05
CA GLN A 33 0.29 -26.97 10.98
C GLN A 33 -0.07 -28.44 11.19
N LYS A 34 -1.06 -28.73 12.04
CA LYS A 34 -1.56 -30.10 12.19
C LYS A 34 -2.34 -30.54 10.95
N LEU A 35 -3.20 -29.68 10.39
CA LEU A 35 -3.94 -29.99 9.16
C LEU A 35 -2.99 -30.21 7.97
N LEU A 36 -1.93 -29.41 7.83
CA LEU A 36 -0.85 -29.61 6.86
C LEU A 36 -0.19 -30.98 7.01
N SER A 37 0.09 -31.41 8.23
CA SER A 37 0.68 -32.75 8.49
C SER A 37 -0.23 -33.92 8.08
N LEU A 38 -1.54 -33.67 7.95
CA LEU A 38 -2.53 -34.64 7.48
C LEU A 38 -2.69 -34.64 5.95
N GLY A 39 -2.15 -33.64 5.25
CA GLY A 39 -2.08 -33.56 3.79
C GLY A 39 -3.44 -33.59 3.11
N GLU A 40 -3.54 -34.32 1.99
CA GLU A 40 -4.74 -34.43 1.14
C GLU A 40 -6.02 -34.84 1.88
N ALA A 41 -5.90 -35.50 3.04
CA ALA A 41 -7.05 -35.90 3.86
C ALA A 41 -7.74 -34.69 4.54
N ALA A 42 -7.04 -33.57 4.71
CA ALA A 42 -7.58 -32.35 5.29
C ALA A 42 -8.34 -31.48 4.26
N VAL A 43 -8.04 -31.65 2.96
CA VAL A 43 -8.51 -30.77 1.87
C VAL A 43 -10.04 -30.58 1.85
N PRO A 44 -10.89 -31.63 1.94
CA PRO A 44 -12.34 -31.43 1.92
C PRO A 44 -12.85 -30.56 3.08
N GLY A 45 -12.26 -30.70 4.27
CA GLY A 45 -12.67 -29.93 5.43
C GLY A 45 -12.11 -28.51 5.43
N LEU A 46 -10.94 -28.30 4.81
CA LEU A 46 -10.38 -26.96 4.59
C LEU A 46 -11.20 -26.17 3.56
N ILE A 47 -11.65 -26.80 2.47
CA ILE A 47 -12.60 -26.19 1.52
C ILE A 47 -13.89 -25.78 2.26
N GLU A 48 -14.43 -26.64 3.11
CA GLU A 48 -15.63 -26.35 3.89
C GLU A 48 -15.46 -25.19 4.89
N VAL A 49 -14.23 -24.90 5.34
CA VAL A 49 -13.93 -23.73 6.20
C VAL A 49 -13.83 -22.48 5.37
N MET A 50 -13.19 -22.59 4.20
CA MET A 50 -12.98 -21.48 3.28
C MET A 50 -14.29 -20.94 2.71
N GLU A 51 -15.31 -21.78 2.51
CA GLU A 51 -16.66 -21.38 2.06
C GLU A 51 -17.43 -20.53 3.10
N ASP A 52 -16.91 -20.38 4.33
CA ASP A 52 -17.45 -19.48 5.36
C ASP A 52 -16.75 -18.12 5.24
N ASP A 53 -17.30 -17.28 4.35
CA ASP A 53 -16.75 -15.99 3.98
C ASP A 53 -16.55 -15.07 5.21
N GLU A 54 -15.47 -14.28 5.18
CA GLU A 54 -15.11 -13.25 6.19
C GLU A 54 -14.49 -13.76 7.51
N SER A 55 -14.18 -15.06 7.67
CA SER A 55 -13.54 -15.58 8.89
C SER A 55 -11.99 -15.62 8.85
N PHE A 56 -11.33 -15.36 9.99
CA PHE A 56 -9.88 -15.62 10.13
C PHE A 56 -9.52 -17.08 9.85
N GLY A 57 -10.43 -17.99 10.18
CA GLY A 57 -10.32 -19.41 9.83
C GLY A 57 -10.26 -19.68 8.33
N ALA A 58 -10.98 -18.91 7.50
CA ALA A 58 -10.97 -19.05 6.04
C ALA A 58 -9.61 -18.69 5.44
N ILE A 59 -9.00 -17.57 5.84
CA ILE A 59 -7.65 -17.15 5.39
C ILE A 59 -6.61 -18.24 5.67
N HIS A 60 -6.61 -18.75 6.90
CA HIS A 60 -5.73 -19.83 7.34
C HIS A 60 -6.00 -21.15 6.61
N ALA A 61 -7.27 -21.42 6.26
CA ALA A 61 -7.63 -22.58 5.46
C ALA A 61 -7.08 -22.46 4.02
N MET A 62 -7.20 -21.30 3.38
CA MET A 62 -6.64 -21.03 2.05
C MET A 62 -5.12 -21.21 2.04
N GLU A 63 -4.42 -20.64 3.03
CA GLU A 63 -2.97 -20.80 3.17
C GLU A 63 -2.57 -22.28 3.28
N ALA A 64 -3.33 -23.05 4.07
CA ALA A 64 -3.13 -24.49 4.21
C ALA A 64 -3.37 -25.24 2.89
N LEU A 65 -4.43 -24.90 2.15
CA LEU A 65 -4.75 -25.49 0.86
C LEU A 65 -3.65 -25.25 -0.17
N GLY A 66 -3.12 -24.02 -0.26
CA GLY A 66 -2.02 -23.68 -1.15
C GLY A 66 -0.74 -24.46 -0.83
N LYS A 67 -0.40 -24.61 0.47
CA LYS A 67 0.74 -25.42 0.91
C LYS A 67 0.57 -26.92 0.66
N ILE A 68 -0.67 -27.45 0.72
CA ILE A 68 -0.96 -28.85 0.42
C ILE A 68 -0.86 -29.12 -1.10
N GLY A 69 -1.35 -28.19 -1.93
CA GLY A 69 -1.25 -28.27 -3.39
C GLY A 69 -2.14 -29.32 -4.04
N ASP A 70 -3.25 -29.70 -3.40
CA ASP A 70 -4.22 -30.67 -3.93
C ASP A 70 -5.23 -30.00 -4.89
N GLU A 71 -5.22 -30.40 -6.16
CA GLU A 71 -6.00 -29.78 -7.25
C GLU A 71 -7.50 -29.62 -6.97
N ARG A 72 -8.08 -30.40 -6.04
CA ARG A 72 -9.48 -30.24 -5.61
C ARG A 72 -9.79 -28.86 -5.03
N ALA A 73 -8.79 -28.14 -4.56
CA ALA A 73 -8.92 -26.80 -4.00
C ALA A 73 -8.86 -25.68 -5.05
N ILE A 74 -8.42 -25.96 -6.28
CA ILE A 74 -8.24 -24.92 -7.32
C ILE A 74 -9.57 -24.23 -7.64
N ALA A 75 -10.61 -24.98 -8.00
CA ALA A 75 -11.88 -24.38 -8.39
C ALA A 75 -12.53 -23.54 -7.27
N PRO A 76 -12.63 -24.04 -6.02
CA PRO A 76 -13.13 -23.23 -4.91
C PRO A 76 -12.32 -21.95 -4.66
N LEU A 77 -10.98 -22.00 -4.76
CA LEU A 77 -10.13 -20.80 -4.60
C LEU A 77 -10.33 -19.80 -5.74
N VAL A 78 -10.51 -20.28 -6.97
CA VAL A 78 -10.79 -19.42 -8.13
C VAL A 78 -12.11 -18.67 -7.96
N ASP A 79 -13.16 -19.34 -7.47
CA ASP A 79 -14.48 -18.72 -7.23
C ASP A 79 -14.40 -17.55 -6.22
N LEU A 80 -13.37 -17.51 -5.37
CA LEU A 80 -13.14 -16.46 -4.37
C LEU A 80 -12.29 -15.29 -4.88
N LEU A 81 -11.70 -15.38 -6.07
CA LEU A 81 -10.86 -14.29 -6.62
C LEU A 81 -11.65 -12.99 -6.87
N GLU A 82 -12.97 -13.04 -6.96
CA GLU A 82 -13.81 -11.84 -7.11
C GLU A 82 -14.25 -11.25 -5.77
N ASN A 83 -13.97 -11.93 -4.65
CA ASN A 83 -14.31 -11.44 -3.32
C ASN A 83 -13.35 -10.30 -2.94
N PRO A 84 -13.86 -9.11 -2.58
CA PRO A 84 -13.01 -7.96 -2.27
C PRO A 84 -12.11 -8.22 -1.06
N ASP A 85 -12.63 -8.86 -0.02
CA ASP A 85 -11.98 -9.01 1.28
C ASP A 85 -10.93 -10.13 1.28
N ILE A 86 -11.26 -11.27 0.65
CA ILE A 86 -10.43 -12.49 0.71
C ILE A 86 -9.83 -12.92 -0.63
N GLY A 87 -10.14 -12.24 -1.74
CA GLY A 87 -9.64 -12.59 -3.07
C GLY A 87 -8.11 -12.55 -3.18
N GLY A 88 -7.45 -11.65 -2.45
CA GLY A 88 -5.99 -11.61 -2.35
C GLY A 88 -5.40 -12.87 -1.71
N SER A 89 -6.00 -13.32 -0.61
CA SER A 89 -5.60 -14.57 0.07
C SER A 89 -5.84 -15.80 -0.79
N ALA A 90 -6.94 -15.82 -1.57
CA ALA A 90 -7.22 -16.88 -2.52
C ALA A 90 -6.17 -16.92 -3.64
N GLY A 91 -5.79 -15.75 -4.18
CA GLY A 91 -4.71 -15.61 -5.16
C GLY A 91 -3.36 -16.11 -4.64
N ASP A 92 -2.98 -15.72 -3.42
CA ASP A 92 -1.73 -16.15 -2.79
C ASP A 92 -1.71 -17.67 -2.54
N ALA A 93 -2.83 -18.27 -2.15
CA ALA A 93 -2.97 -19.71 -2.04
C ALA A 93 -2.82 -20.41 -3.40
N LEU A 94 -3.37 -19.82 -4.47
CA LEU A 94 -3.27 -20.34 -5.84
C LEU A 94 -1.83 -20.40 -6.36
N LEU A 95 -0.92 -19.58 -5.85
CA LEU A 95 0.52 -19.65 -6.17
C LEU A 95 1.13 -21.01 -5.79
N GLY A 96 0.63 -21.66 -4.73
CA GLY A 96 1.07 -22.98 -4.30
C GLY A 96 0.81 -24.10 -5.33
N PHE A 97 -0.11 -23.88 -6.26
CA PHE A 97 -0.45 -24.80 -7.34
C PHE A 97 0.35 -24.52 -8.63
N GLY A 98 0.95 -23.33 -8.73
CA GLY A 98 1.72 -22.89 -9.89
C GLY A 98 0.92 -23.01 -11.20
N PRO A 99 1.53 -23.42 -12.32
CA PRO A 99 0.87 -23.45 -13.63
C PRO A 99 -0.40 -24.32 -13.73
N ALA A 100 -0.68 -25.18 -12.74
CA ALA A 100 -1.85 -26.06 -12.76
C ALA A 100 -3.18 -25.31 -12.60
N CYS A 101 -3.20 -24.18 -11.88
CA CYS A 101 -4.43 -23.39 -11.67
C CYS A 101 -4.72 -22.37 -12.78
N VAL A 102 -3.71 -22.00 -13.57
CA VAL A 102 -3.81 -20.98 -14.63
C VAL A 102 -4.99 -21.22 -15.61
N PRO A 103 -5.29 -22.46 -16.06
CA PRO A 103 -6.45 -22.71 -16.92
C PRO A 103 -7.79 -22.30 -16.30
N ASP A 104 -7.96 -22.50 -14.99
CA ASP A 104 -9.19 -22.20 -14.27
C ASP A 104 -9.30 -20.71 -13.96
N VAL A 105 -8.20 -20.07 -13.55
CA VAL A 105 -8.15 -18.60 -13.35
C VAL A 105 -8.49 -17.87 -14.65
N ILE A 106 -7.91 -18.28 -15.78
CA ILE A 106 -8.22 -17.71 -17.10
C ILE A 106 -9.70 -17.89 -17.45
N ARG A 107 -10.24 -19.09 -17.26
CA ARG A 107 -11.63 -19.41 -17.61
C ARG A 107 -12.61 -18.56 -16.82
N ASP A 108 -12.33 -18.33 -15.54
CA ASP A 108 -13.17 -17.49 -14.67
C ASP A 108 -13.08 -16.02 -15.06
N MET A 109 -11.87 -15.52 -15.33
CA MET A 109 -11.67 -14.16 -15.84
C MET A 109 -12.36 -13.92 -17.19
N GLU A 110 -12.27 -14.87 -18.14
CA GLU A 110 -12.99 -14.83 -19.42
C GLU A 110 -14.51 -14.82 -19.22
N HIS A 111 -15.02 -15.57 -18.24
CA HIS A 111 -16.43 -15.56 -17.88
C HIS A 111 -16.84 -14.17 -17.36
N ARG A 112 -16.04 -13.54 -16.50
CA ARG A 112 -16.31 -12.19 -15.99
C ARG A 112 -16.26 -11.13 -17.08
N ILE A 113 -15.30 -11.19 -18.00
CA ILE A 113 -15.23 -10.32 -19.19
C ILE A 113 -16.48 -10.47 -20.07
N ALA A 114 -17.00 -11.69 -20.22
CA ALA A 114 -18.21 -11.94 -20.98
C ALA A 114 -19.51 -11.53 -20.25
N HIS A 115 -19.45 -11.37 -18.93
CA HIS A 115 -20.60 -11.05 -18.06
C HIS A 115 -20.22 -9.94 -17.06
N PRO A 116 -20.00 -8.70 -17.55
CA PRO A 116 -19.59 -7.60 -16.69
C PRO A 116 -20.70 -7.27 -15.68
N VAL A 117 -20.29 -6.87 -14.47
CA VAL A 117 -21.23 -6.43 -13.42
C VAL A 117 -21.39 -4.93 -13.51
N GLU A 118 -22.64 -4.46 -13.54
CA GLU A 118 -22.97 -3.05 -13.40
C GLU A 118 -23.14 -2.75 -11.90
N ASP A 119 -22.49 -1.68 -11.42
CA ASP A 119 -22.70 -1.15 -10.07
C ASP A 119 -22.94 0.36 -10.13
N ASP A 120 -23.68 0.88 -9.16
CA ASP A 120 -24.32 2.21 -9.17
C ASP A 120 -23.35 3.37 -8.85
N GLY A 121 -22.03 3.11 -8.62
CA GLY A 121 -21.14 4.19 -8.16
C GLY A 121 -19.63 4.00 -8.18
N GLY A 122 -19.03 2.93 -8.74
CA GLY A 122 -17.57 2.77 -8.67
C GLY A 122 -16.91 1.89 -9.75
N PHE A 123 -15.59 2.07 -9.91
CA PHE A 123 -14.71 1.15 -10.64
C PHE A 123 -14.50 -0.13 -9.81
N ILE A 124 -15.34 -1.14 -9.99
CA ILE A 124 -15.09 -2.45 -9.37
C ILE A 124 -14.16 -3.26 -10.27
N LEU A 125 -12.91 -3.39 -9.85
CA LEU A 125 -11.88 -4.17 -10.54
C LEU A 125 -11.95 -5.66 -10.15
N LEU A 126 -13.07 -6.31 -10.48
CA LEU A 126 -13.35 -7.71 -10.12
C LEU A 126 -12.29 -8.71 -10.64
N THR A 127 -11.53 -8.33 -11.66
CA THR A 127 -10.48 -9.20 -12.24
C THR A 127 -9.07 -8.92 -11.69
N THR A 128 -8.94 -8.04 -10.69
CA THR A 128 -7.63 -7.65 -10.13
C THR A 128 -6.86 -8.85 -9.60
N TYR A 129 -7.51 -9.68 -8.78
CA TYR A 129 -6.83 -10.83 -8.18
C TYR A 129 -6.55 -11.93 -9.19
N HIS A 130 -7.36 -12.09 -10.26
CA HIS A 130 -7.03 -12.96 -11.40
C HIS A 130 -5.75 -12.49 -12.09
N LEU A 131 -5.68 -11.22 -12.45
CA LEU A 131 -4.52 -10.60 -13.12
C LEU A 131 -3.26 -10.72 -12.28
N ARG A 132 -3.34 -10.42 -10.97
CA ARG A 132 -2.23 -10.62 -10.03
C ARG A 132 -1.78 -12.08 -10.00
N THR A 133 -2.72 -13.02 -9.83
CA THR A 133 -2.42 -14.46 -9.74
C THR A 133 -1.70 -14.96 -10.99
N ILE A 134 -2.20 -14.65 -12.19
CA ILE A 134 -1.55 -15.08 -13.44
C ILE A 134 -0.27 -14.28 -13.75
N GLY A 135 -0.15 -13.06 -13.22
CA GLY A 135 1.06 -12.23 -13.28
C GLY A 135 2.20 -12.78 -12.41
N ASP A 136 1.89 -13.36 -11.25
CA ASP A 136 2.87 -13.98 -10.35
C ASP A 136 3.22 -15.42 -10.77
N ILE A 137 2.33 -16.12 -11.47
CA ILE A 137 2.58 -17.47 -12.00
C ILE A 137 3.08 -17.41 -13.44
N ARG A 138 4.41 -17.44 -13.61
CA ARG A 138 5.02 -17.43 -14.94
C ARG A 138 4.92 -18.77 -15.66
N CYS A 139 4.10 -18.84 -16.72
CA CYS A 139 4.06 -19.96 -17.64
C CYS A 139 3.68 -19.52 -19.06
N ASP A 140 3.94 -20.35 -20.08
CA ASP A 140 3.63 -19.97 -21.47
C ASP A 140 2.15 -19.61 -21.66
N ARG A 141 1.25 -20.30 -20.94
CA ARG A 141 -0.19 -20.03 -21.04
C ARG A 141 -0.60 -18.69 -20.44
N SER A 142 -0.03 -18.28 -19.30
CA SER A 142 -0.32 -16.99 -18.69
C SER A 142 0.28 -15.85 -19.52
N VAL A 143 1.50 -16.01 -20.04
CA VAL A 143 2.12 -15.05 -20.97
C VAL A 143 1.29 -14.88 -22.24
N GLU A 144 0.90 -15.98 -22.90
CA GLU A 144 0.09 -15.94 -24.12
C GLU A 144 -1.28 -15.29 -23.88
N PHE A 145 -1.91 -15.59 -22.74
CA PHE A 145 -3.18 -15.00 -22.38
C PHE A 145 -3.07 -13.50 -22.11
N LEU A 146 -2.11 -13.04 -21.29
CA LEU A 146 -1.93 -11.62 -20.98
C LEU A 146 -1.63 -10.79 -22.23
N ASN A 147 -0.76 -11.29 -23.13
CA ASN A 147 -0.48 -10.65 -24.40
C ASN A 147 -1.74 -10.53 -25.27
N GLY A 148 -2.51 -11.63 -25.38
CA GLY A 148 -3.76 -11.65 -26.15
C GLY A 148 -4.83 -10.75 -25.55
N LEU A 149 -4.93 -10.71 -24.23
CA LEU A 149 -5.85 -9.86 -23.49
C LEU A 149 -5.54 -8.38 -23.73
N LEU A 150 -4.27 -7.97 -23.65
CA LEU A 150 -3.88 -6.59 -23.95
C LEU A 150 -4.24 -6.21 -25.40
N ASP A 151 -3.91 -7.06 -26.37
CA ASP A 151 -4.24 -6.81 -27.78
C ASP A 151 -5.76 -6.68 -27.99
N GLU A 152 -6.55 -7.58 -27.38
CA GLU A 152 -8.00 -7.58 -27.51
C GLU A 152 -8.63 -6.35 -26.82
N TYR A 153 -8.17 -6.03 -25.61
CA TYR A 153 -8.55 -4.84 -24.84
C TYR A 153 -8.33 -3.57 -25.68
N MET A 154 -7.13 -3.41 -26.24
CA MET A 154 -6.78 -2.25 -27.08
C MET A 154 -7.57 -2.21 -28.38
N SER A 155 -7.93 -3.35 -28.97
CA SER A 155 -8.70 -3.42 -30.21
C SER A 155 -10.18 -3.03 -30.04
N GLU A 156 -10.73 -3.29 -28.85
CA GLU A 156 -12.13 -3.03 -28.47
C GLU A 156 -12.27 -1.70 -27.69
N MET A 157 -11.17 -1.03 -27.38
CA MET A 157 -11.17 0.26 -26.68
C MET A 157 -11.82 1.36 -27.56
N PRO A 158 -12.85 2.07 -27.07
CA PRO A 158 -13.48 3.14 -27.82
C PRO A 158 -12.52 4.32 -28.08
N ARG A 159 -12.64 4.98 -29.24
CA ARG A 159 -11.73 6.06 -29.68
C ARG A 159 -12.07 7.48 -29.17
N GLU A 160 -13.23 7.66 -28.54
CA GLU A 160 -13.70 8.97 -28.04
C GLU A 160 -13.50 9.06 -26.53
N THR A 161 -13.76 10.23 -25.91
CA THR A 161 -13.68 10.42 -24.44
C THR A 161 -14.44 9.31 -23.72
N PHE A 162 -13.68 8.35 -23.22
CA PHE A 162 -14.16 7.07 -22.74
C PHE A 162 -14.37 7.18 -21.24
N ASP A 163 -15.61 7.00 -20.79
CA ASP A 163 -15.96 6.87 -19.38
C ASP A 163 -16.31 5.40 -19.11
N PRO A 164 -15.38 4.61 -18.54
CA PRO A 164 -15.56 3.18 -18.30
C PRO A 164 -16.71 2.89 -17.31
N SER A 165 -17.07 3.88 -16.47
CA SER A 165 -18.11 3.75 -15.46
C SER A 165 -19.53 3.89 -16.02
N LYS A 166 -19.69 4.48 -17.20
CA LYS A 166 -21.00 4.87 -17.78
C LYS A 166 -21.46 4.05 -18.98
N LEU A 167 -20.70 3.03 -19.39
CA LEU A 167 -20.98 2.25 -20.62
C LEU A 167 -21.03 0.74 -20.35
N ASP A 168 -21.90 0.05 -21.10
CA ASP A 168 -21.92 -1.41 -21.24
C ASP A 168 -20.69 -1.85 -22.07
N TRP A 169 -19.52 -1.76 -21.45
CA TRP A 169 -18.24 -2.08 -22.07
C TRP A 169 -17.74 -3.44 -21.58
N LYS A 170 -17.39 -4.31 -22.54
CA LYS A 170 -16.91 -5.68 -22.32
C LYS A 170 -15.78 -5.78 -21.28
N TYR A 171 -14.89 -4.78 -21.23
CA TYR A 171 -13.74 -4.78 -20.33
C TYR A 171 -13.87 -3.86 -19.12
N ARG A 172 -15.09 -3.44 -18.75
CA ARG A 172 -15.29 -2.46 -17.65
C ARG A 172 -14.80 -2.90 -16.27
N ASN A 173 -14.68 -4.21 -16.03
CA ASN A 173 -14.13 -4.76 -14.80
C ASN A 173 -12.66 -5.19 -14.94
N VAL A 174 -12.00 -4.80 -16.03
CA VAL A 174 -10.59 -5.07 -16.33
C VAL A 174 -9.85 -3.74 -16.43
N ASP A 175 -8.80 -3.60 -15.63
CA ASP A 175 -7.97 -2.41 -15.61
C ASP A 175 -6.75 -2.56 -16.53
N PHE A 176 -6.52 -1.55 -17.37
CA PHE A 176 -5.39 -1.52 -18.30
C PHE A 176 -4.04 -1.59 -17.59
N PHE A 177 -3.89 -0.83 -16.50
CA PHE A 177 -2.63 -0.76 -15.76
C PHE A 177 -2.35 -2.06 -15.01
N GLN A 178 -3.38 -2.77 -14.52
CA GLN A 178 -3.25 -4.11 -13.94
C GLN A 178 -2.82 -5.16 -14.97
N ILE A 179 -3.28 -5.06 -16.23
CA ILE A 179 -2.76 -5.92 -17.31
C ILE A 179 -1.26 -5.68 -17.50
N LEU A 180 -0.84 -4.42 -17.58
CA LEU A 180 0.58 -4.07 -17.71
C LEU A 180 1.41 -4.55 -16.52
N ASP A 181 0.90 -4.38 -15.30
CA ASP A 181 1.57 -4.82 -14.06
C ASP A 181 1.78 -6.33 -14.04
N ALA A 182 0.76 -7.10 -14.41
CA ALA A 182 0.86 -8.55 -14.55
C ALA A 182 1.89 -8.95 -15.61
N MET A 183 1.96 -8.24 -16.75
CA MET A 183 2.95 -8.49 -17.80
C MET A 183 4.39 -8.16 -17.35
N VAL A 184 4.58 -7.10 -16.56
CA VAL A 184 5.87 -6.78 -15.94
C VAL A 184 6.27 -7.88 -14.96
N LYS A 185 5.37 -8.34 -14.09
CA LYS A 185 5.63 -9.43 -13.14
C LYS A 185 6.08 -10.73 -13.80
N GLN A 186 5.57 -11.04 -14.99
CA GLN A 186 6.01 -12.19 -15.77
C GLN A 186 7.48 -12.08 -16.24
N GLN A 187 8.01 -10.86 -16.42
CA GLN A 187 9.35 -10.59 -16.94
C GLN A 187 9.64 -11.38 -18.25
N ASP A 188 8.68 -11.40 -19.17
CA ASP A 188 8.78 -12.11 -20.44
C ASP A 188 8.88 -11.11 -21.61
N GLU A 189 10.02 -11.10 -22.31
CA GLU A 189 10.28 -10.17 -23.41
C GLU A 189 9.28 -10.32 -24.58
N ARG A 190 8.55 -11.45 -24.69
CA ARG A 190 7.48 -11.60 -25.69
C ARG A 190 6.34 -10.59 -25.48
N ALA A 191 6.19 -10.02 -24.29
CA ALA A 191 5.21 -8.97 -24.00
C ALA A 191 5.54 -7.63 -24.67
N ILE A 192 6.82 -7.32 -24.89
CA ILE A 192 7.29 -6.00 -25.33
C ILE A 192 6.59 -5.52 -26.62
N PRO A 193 6.47 -6.31 -27.70
CA PRO A 193 5.81 -5.84 -28.92
C PRO A 193 4.33 -5.50 -28.73
N HIS A 194 3.63 -6.19 -27.81
CA HIS A 194 2.23 -5.92 -27.49
C HIS A 194 2.09 -4.60 -26.72
N ILE A 195 2.98 -4.37 -25.75
CA ILE A 195 3.04 -3.12 -24.98
C ILE A 195 3.46 -1.95 -25.87
N GLU A 196 4.40 -2.14 -26.81
CA GLU A 196 4.75 -1.11 -27.80
C GLU A 196 3.56 -0.74 -28.70
N ASN A 197 2.77 -1.74 -29.12
CA ASN A 197 1.54 -1.48 -29.90
C ASN A 197 0.47 -0.75 -29.08
N ALA A 198 0.29 -1.09 -27.80
CA ALA A 198 -0.59 -0.37 -26.89
C ALA A 198 -0.11 1.08 -26.68
N ARG A 199 1.18 1.26 -26.36
CA ARG A 199 1.82 2.57 -26.17
C ARG A 199 1.58 3.49 -27.37
N ASP A 200 1.80 2.98 -28.58
CA ASP A 200 1.73 3.75 -29.82
C ASP A 200 0.28 4.10 -30.21
N ALA A 201 -0.72 3.51 -29.55
CA ALA A 201 -2.13 3.91 -29.68
C ALA A 201 -2.46 5.21 -28.93
N PHE A 202 -1.63 5.59 -27.95
CA PHE A 202 -1.80 6.77 -27.11
C PHE A 202 -0.80 7.88 -27.49
N PRO A 203 -1.20 9.16 -27.44
CA PRO A 203 -0.28 10.27 -27.61
C PRO A 203 0.84 10.25 -26.55
N PRO A 204 2.08 10.64 -26.87
CA PRO A 204 3.22 10.58 -25.95
C PRO A 204 3.03 11.29 -24.60
N GLU A 205 2.18 12.31 -24.56
CA GLU A 205 1.87 13.08 -23.36
C GLU A 205 0.90 12.39 -22.40
N TYR A 206 0.18 11.36 -22.86
CA TYR A 206 -0.81 10.62 -22.06
C TYR A 206 -0.13 9.67 -21.09
N VAL A 207 -0.77 9.47 -19.94
CA VAL A 207 -0.33 8.54 -18.88
C VAL A 207 -0.17 7.14 -19.43
N ASP A 208 -1.14 6.68 -20.21
CA ASP A 208 -1.16 5.35 -20.84
C ASP A 208 0.10 5.12 -21.69
N HIS A 209 0.56 6.14 -22.42
CA HIS A 209 1.80 6.05 -23.18
C HIS A 209 3.02 5.95 -22.26
N LYS A 210 3.10 6.83 -21.25
CA LYS A 210 4.23 6.88 -20.31
C LYS A 210 4.36 5.59 -19.52
N ILE A 211 3.25 5.06 -19.01
CA ILE A 211 3.26 3.83 -18.20
C ILE A 211 3.57 2.59 -19.05
N CYS A 212 3.14 2.53 -20.32
CA CYS A 212 3.61 1.49 -21.23
C CYS A 212 5.13 1.57 -21.44
N GLN A 213 5.69 2.77 -21.51
CA GLN A 213 7.14 2.95 -21.63
C GLN A 213 7.86 2.46 -20.36
N VAL A 214 7.34 2.79 -19.16
CA VAL A 214 7.85 2.26 -17.89
C VAL A 214 7.81 0.73 -17.87
N ALA A 215 6.69 0.12 -18.28
CA ALA A 215 6.54 -1.34 -18.33
C ALA A 215 7.59 -1.99 -19.26
N ILE A 216 7.82 -1.42 -20.44
CA ILE A 216 8.84 -1.89 -21.38
C ILE A 216 10.24 -1.82 -20.75
N ASP A 217 10.56 -0.71 -20.09
CA ASP A 217 11.87 -0.49 -19.50
C ASP A 217 12.12 -1.41 -18.31
N ARG A 218 11.09 -1.71 -17.50
CA ARG A 218 11.13 -2.71 -16.43
C ARG A 218 11.40 -4.13 -16.95
N ILE A 219 10.67 -4.57 -17.96
CA ILE A 219 10.88 -5.89 -18.57
C ILE A 219 12.30 -6.02 -19.15
N ARG A 220 12.81 -4.96 -19.79
CA ARG A 220 14.18 -4.95 -20.35
C ARG A 220 15.27 -4.94 -19.29
N SER A 221 15.04 -4.28 -18.17
CA SER A 221 16.02 -4.14 -17.08
C SER A 221 15.98 -5.29 -16.08
N GLY A 222 14.91 -6.09 -16.07
CA GLY A 222 14.69 -7.11 -15.05
C GLY A 222 14.12 -6.54 -13.74
N GLU A 223 13.65 -5.29 -13.76
CA GLU A 223 13.08 -4.62 -12.60
C GLU A 223 11.63 -5.05 -12.40
N ASN A 224 11.31 -5.49 -11.18
CA ASN A 224 9.99 -6.00 -10.81
C ASN A 224 9.45 -5.37 -9.51
N GLU A 225 10.03 -4.23 -9.12
CA GLU A 225 9.57 -3.43 -7.97
C GLU A 225 8.55 -2.38 -8.46
N GLY A 226 7.70 -1.91 -7.55
CA GLY A 226 6.65 -0.94 -7.83
C GLY A 226 5.29 -1.56 -8.17
N TYR A 227 4.34 -0.70 -8.51
CA TYR A 227 2.96 -1.09 -8.82
C TYR A 227 2.38 -0.12 -9.84
N LEU A 228 2.29 -0.56 -11.10
CA LEU A 228 2.00 0.33 -12.22
C LEU A 228 0.66 1.09 -12.12
N PRO A 229 -0.44 0.52 -11.58
CA PRO A 229 -1.68 1.27 -11.40
C PRO A 229 -1.53 2.50 -10.52
N MET A 230 -0.73 2.42 -9.44
CA MET A 230 -0.48 3.59 -8.58
C MET A 230 0.41 4.61 -9.26
N GLU A 231 1.47 4.18 -9.94
CA GLU A 231 2.34 5.08 -10.70
C GLU A 231 1.59 5.78 -11.85
N ALA A 232 0.65 5.08 -12.50
CA ALA A 232 -0.22 5.68 -13.51
C ALA A 232 -1.13 6.74 -12.89
N LEU A 233 -1.71 6.47 -11.72
CA LEU A 233 -2.52 7.45 -11.00
C LEU A 233 -1.71 8.69 -10.64
N GLU A 234 -0.50 8.51 -10.13
CA GLU A 234 0.44 9.60 -9.82
C GLU A 234 0.80 10.43 -11.06
N MET A 235 0.96 9.81 -12.23
CA MET A 235 1.20 10.52 -13.49
C MET A 235 -0.04 11.23 -14.05
N ALA A 236 -1.24 10.76 -13.71
CA ALA A 236 -2.49 11.19 -14.33
C ALA A 236 -3.06 12.47 -13.76
N VAL A 237 -2.72 12.79 -12.53
CA VAL A 237 -3.38 13.87 -11.82
C VAL A 237 -2.38 14.99 -11.57
N PRO A 238 -2.65 16.24 -12.01
CA PRO A 238 -1.92 17.38 -11.48
C PRO A 238 -2.23 17.45 -9.98
N THR A 239 -1.21 17.62 -9.15
CA THR A 239 -1.27 17.58 -7.68
C THR A 239 -2.53 18.24 -7.07
N GLU A 240 -2.97 19.39 -7.61
CA GLU A 240 -4.18 20.09 -7.14
C GLU A 240 -5.52 19.35 -7.43
N ALA A 241 -5.62 18.60 -8.52
CA ALA A 241 -6.84 17.88 -8.89
C ALA A 241 -7.03 16.57 -8.09
N ILE A 242 -5.93 15.97 -7.57
CA ILE A 242 -6.00 14.92 -6.54
C ILE A 242 -6.68 15.54 -5.32
N MET A 243 -6.23 16.71 -4.88
CA MET A 243 -6.76 17.38 -3.70
C MET A 243 -8.22 17.80 -3.86
N ASP A 244 -8.62 18.31 -5.03
CA ASP A 244 -10.03 18.63 -5.28
C ASP A 244 -10.91 17.38 -5.45
N ALA A 245 -10.41 16.31 -6.07
CA ALA A 245 -11.14 15.05 -6.17
C ALA A 245 -11.27 14.34 -4.82
N PHE A 246 -10.23 14.37 -3.97
CA PHE A 246 -10.26 13.86 -2.59
C PHE A 246 -11.18 14.72 -1.71
N ARG A 247 -11.12 16.05 -1.79
CA ARG A 247 -12.07 16.94 -1.09
C ARG A 247 -13.51 16.72 -1.53
N THR A 248 -13.74 16.44 -2.82
CA THR A 248 -15.09 16.17 -3.35
C THR A 248 -15.56 14.76 -3.03
N ALA A 249 -14.66 13.77 -2.95
CA ALA A 249 -14.98 12.40 -2.55
C ALA A 249 -15.16 12.24 -1.02
N LEU A 250 -14.55 13.11 -0.22
CA LEU A 250 -14.75 13.24 1.22
C LEU A 250 -15.93 14.16 1.59
N ASP A 251 -16.54 14.85 0.63
CA ASP A 251 -17.81 15.55 0.84
C ASP A 251 -18.94 14.53 0.81
N TRP A 252 -19.15 13.83 1.93
CA TRP A 252 -20.43 13.24 2.27
C TRP A 252 -21.46 14.36 2.25
N GLY A 253 -22.07 14.54 1.08
CA GLY A 253 -23.04 15.59 0.84
C GLY A 253 -24.12 15.58 1.92
N ASP A 254 -24.39 16.76 2.45
CA ASP A 254 -25.56 17.11 3.23
C ASP A 254 -26.81 16.40 2.67
N SER A 255 -27.12 15.22 3.21
CA SER A 255 -28.39 14.53 3.04
C SER A 255 -29.18 14.70 4.33
N PRO A 256 -30.35 15.37 4.29
CA PRO A 256 -31.07 15.73 5.49
C PRO A 256 -31.75 14.51 6.11
N GLY A 257 -31.22 14.07 7.24
CA GLY A 257 -31.93 13.38 8.30
C GLY A 257 -32.46 11.99 7.99
N ASP A 258 -31.66 10.98 8.31
CA ASP A 258 -32.15 9.75 8.93
C ASP A 258 -31.08 9.22 9.87
N THR A 259 -31.38 9.25 11.16
CA THR A 259 -30.56 8.70 12.24
C THR A 259 -30.49 7.18 12.10
N VAL A 260 -29.42 6.69 11.49
CA VAL A 260 -28.91 5.34 11.74
C VAL A 260 -27.66 5.56 12.59
N GLY A 261 -27.73 5.13 13.85
CA GLY A 261 -26.66 5.36 14.81
C GLY A 261 -25.34 4.81 14.30
N GLU A 262 -24.33 5.66 14.28
CA GLU A 262 -22.93 5.28 14.18
C GLU A 262 -22.66 4.14 15.17
N PRO A 263 -22.01 3.03 14.75
CA PRO A 263 -21.40 2.13 15.70
C PRO A 263 -20.39 2.98 16.47
N GLY A 264 -20.58 3.08 17.79
CA GLY A 264 -19.96 4.10 18.61
C GLY A 264 -18.48 4.29 18.30
N GLU A 265 -18.11 5.54 18.04
CA GLU A 265 -16.82 6.08 18.42
C GLU A 265 -16.62 5.70 19.91
N GLU A 266 -15.97 4.57 20.16
CA GLU A 266 -15.29 4.40 21.43
C GLU A 266 -14.23 5.49 21.43
N ASP A 267 -14.46 6.51 22.26
CA ASP A 267 -13.49 7.50 22.71
C ASP A 267 -12.21 6.78 23.15
N TRP A 268 -11.33 6.45 22.20
CA TRP A 268 -9.95 6.08 22.48
C TRP A 268 -9.18 7.38 22.65
N GLN A 269 -9.50 8.12 23.71
CA GLN A 269 -8.47 8.92 24.36
C GLN A 269 -7.32 7.96 24.62
N ALA A 270 -6.12 8.28 24.12
CA ALA A 270 -4.92 7.55 24.47
C ALA A 270 -4.78 7.57 26.00
N GLU A 271 -5.27 6.53 26.68
CA GLU A 271 -5.22 6.39 28.14
C GLU A 271 -3.76 6.40 28.67
N ASN A 272 -2.76 6.44 27.78
CA ASN A 272 -1.33 6.37 28.08
C ASN A 272 -0.47 7.51 27.50
N ALA A 273 -1.03 8.56 26.86
CA ALA A 273 -0.20 9.64 26.29
C ALA A 273 0.46 10.54 27.36
N GLU A 274 -0.16 10.68 28.53
CA GLU A 274 0.33 11.59 29.58
C GLU A 274 1.27 10.94 30.62
N ASP A 275 1.29 9.60 30.72
CA ASP A 275 2.07 8.85 31.72
C ASP A 275 3.27 8.13 31.05
N TYR A 276 4.39 8.85 30.93
CA TYR A 276 5.66 8.33 30.43
C TYR A 276 6.83 8.89 31.25
N GLU A 277 7.86 8.06 31.42
CA GLU A 277 9.08 8.38 32.18
C GLU A 277 10.27 8.67 31.26
N ASP A 278 10.26 8.14 30.03
CA ASP A 278 11.36 8.22 29.08
C ASP A 278 10.98 9.06 27.86
N VAL A 279 11.98 9.75 27.31
CA VAL A 279 11.90 10.59 26.12
C VAL A 279 12.92 10.07 25.11
N TYR A 280 12.45 9.82 23.90
CA TYR A 280 13.27 9.31 22.81
C TYR A 280 13.72 10.48 21.94
N GLN A 281 15.03 10.66 21.82
CA GLN A 281 15.63 11.68 20.96
C GLN A 281 16.04 11.04 19.63
N PHE A 282 15.36 11.43 18.56
CA PHE A 282 15.67 11.02 17.20
C PHE A 282 16.40 12.11 16.44
N LYS A 283 17.31 11.70 15.56
CA LYS A 283 17.74 12.50 14.42
C LYS A 283 17.09 11.94 13.16
N VAL A 284 16.25 12.76 12.52
CA VAL A 284 15.58 12.45 11.27
C VAL A 284 16.32 13.18 10.17
N SER A 285 16.81 12.46 9.15
CA SER A 285 17.61 13.05 8.07
C SER A 285 17.07 12.59 6.73
N LEU A 286 16.77 13.55 5.85
CA LEU A 286 16.32 13.27 4.49
C LEU A 286 17.48 12.65 3.69
N GLU A 287 17.19 11.58 2.96
CA GLU A 287 18.16 10.88 2.13
C GLU A 287 18.41 11.63 0.81
N ASP A 288 19.56 11.34 0.19
CA ASP A 288 19.96 11.78 -1.15
C ASP A 288 20.02 13.30 -1.45
N ILE A 289 19.76 14.16 -0.45
CA ILE A 289 19.92 15.61 -0.56
C ILE A 289 21.23 16.10 0.08
N LYS A 290 21.94 16.98 -0.64
CA LYS A 290 23.18 17.62 -0.17
C LYS A 290 23.13 19.13 -0.42
N PRO A 291 23.49 19.98 0.57
CA PRO A 291 23.81 19.67 1.98
C PRO A 291 22.63 19.00 2.74
N PRO A 292 22.89 18.24 3.83
CA PRO A 292 21.83 17.45 4.46
C PRO A 292 20.75 18.32 5.10
N ILE A 293 19.49 17.95 4.85
CA ILE A 293 18.30 18.46 5.54
C ILE A 293 17.99 17.49 6.69
N TRP A 294 17.83 18.00 7.91
CA TRP A 294 17.59 17.14 9.07
C TRP A 294 16.92 17.88 10.22
N ARG A 295 16.26 17.10 11.08
CA ARG A 295 15.64 17.52 12.34
C ARG A 295 16.13 16.63 13.48
N ARG A 296 16.17 17.18 14.68
CA ARG A 296 16.36 16.43 15.92
C ARG A 296 15.17 16.71 16.81
N ILE A 297 14.37 15.69 16.98
CA ILE A 297 13.10 15.71 17.70
C ILE A 297 13.23 14.89 18.99
N GLN A 298 12.45 15.27 19.98
CA GLN A 298 12.27 14.54 21.22
C GLN A 298 10.80 14.21 21.36
N VAL A 299 10.49 12.93 21.52
CA VAL A 299 9.11 12.43 21.64
C VAL A 299 8.95 11.61 22.91
N PRO A 300 7.75 11.57 23.51
CA PRO A 300 7.45 10.64 24.60
C PRO A 300 7.74 9.18 24.22
N GLY A 301 8.27 8.40 25.15
CA GLY A 301 8.51 6.96 24.94
C GLY A 301 7.24 6.13 24.82
N SER A 302 6.09 6.68 25.23
CA SER A 302 4.76 6.08 25.06
C SER A 302 4.21 6.22 23.64
N TYR A 303 4.88 6.97 22.76
CA TYR A 303 4.40 7.19 21.39
C TYR A 303 4.39 5.93 20.54
N THR A 304 3.45 5.91 19.61
CA THR A 304 3.34 4.93 18.54
C THR A 304 4.11 5.38 17.30
N PHE A 305 4.25 4.49 16.32
CA PHE A 305 4.81 4.87 15.01
C PHE A 305 3.94 5.90 14.29
N CYS A 306 2.62 5.91 14.50
CA CYS A 306 1.73 6.95 13.98
C CYS A 306 2.03 8.31 14.62
N ASP A 307 2.21 8.37 15.95
CA ASP A 307 2.56 9.62 16.62
C ASP A 307 3.94 10.13 16.18
N LEU A 308 4.92 9.22 16.02
CA LEU A 308 6.24 9.57 15.50
C LEU A 308 6.15 10.13 14.08
N HIS A 309 5.28 9.59 13.24
CA HIS A 309 5.04 10.10 11.90
C HIS A 309 4.48 11.53 11.93
N SER A 310 3.44 11.81 12.72
CA SER A 310 2.89 13.17 12.86
C SER A 310 3.95 14.17 13.33
N VAL A 311 4.80 13.78 14.29
CA VAL A 311 5.93 14.63 14.74
C VAL A 311 6.96 14.87 13.63
N ILE A 312 7.20 13.89 12.76
CA ILE A 312 8.09 14.07 11.61
C ILE A 312 7.46 15.06 10.63
N GLN A 313 6.17 14.93 10.30
CA GLN A 313 5.44 15.84 9.41
C GLN A 313 5.52 17.29 9.91
N ASP A 314 5.16 17.52 11.18
CA ASP A 314 5.25 18.83 11.83
C ASP A 314 6.68 19.39 11.80
N ALA A 315 7.68 18.55 12.09
CA ALA A 315 9.08 18.98 12.11
C ALA A 315 9.64 19.28 10.71
N MET A 316 9.11 18.64 9.68
CA MET A 316 9.48 18.89 8.30
C MET A 316 8.68 20.06 7.69
N GLY A 317 7.52 20.40 8.24
CA GLY A 317 6.62 21.42 7.67
C GLY A 317 5.82 20.88 6.48
N TRP A 318 5.40 19.63 6.58
CA TRP A 318 4.57 18.93 5.59
C TRP A 318 3.16 18.71 6.13
N ASP A 319 2.22 18.47 5.21
CA ASP A 319 0.78 18.57 5.48
C ASP A 319 0.10 17.22 5.77
N ASP A 320 0.87 16.12 5.75
CA ASP A 320 0.38 14.75 5.95
C ASP A 320 -0.70 14.30 4.94
N ASP A 321 -0.57 14.76 3.68
CA ASP A 321 -1.54 14.49 2.61
C ASP A 321 -1.29 13.15 1.89
N HIS A 322 -0.25 12.41 2.27
CA HIS A 322 0.19 11.20 1.56
C HIS A 322 0.48 10.00 2.46
N MET A 323 0.48 8.81 1.83
CA MET A 323 0.85 7.57 2.50
C MET A 323 2.30 7.57 3.00
N HIS A 324 2.53 6.84 4.08
CA HIS A 324 3.84 6.66 4.68
C HIS A 324 4.07 5.25 5.21
N VAL A 325 5.32 4.88 5.36
CA VAL A 325 5.73 3.62 6.00
C VAL A 325 7.08 3.74 6.69
N PHE A 326 7.26 3.00 7.78
CA PHE A 326 8.54 2.77 8.43
C PHE A 326 9.06 1.37 8.13
N GLU A 327 10.38 1.25 7.89
CA GLU A 327 11.07 -0.03 7.88
C GLU A 327 12.06 -0.09 9.04
N ILE A 328 11.90 -1.06 9.93
CA ILE A 328 12.79 -1.28 11.08
C ILE A 328 12.99 -2.76 11.33
N ARG A 329 14.14 -3.13 11.90
CA ARG A 329 14.37 -4.50 12.36
C ARG A 329 13.51 -4.77 13.59
N ASP A 330 12.71 -5.82 13.54
CA ASP A 330 12.03 -6.34 14.73
C ASP A 330 13.06 -7.02 15.65
N PRO A 331 13.22 -6.58 16.91
CA PRO A 331 14.21 -7.14 17.83
C PRO A 331 13.87 -8.56 18.32
N SER A 332 12.61 -8.99 18.23
CA SER A 332 12.14 -10.30 18.70
C SER A 332 12.48 -11.42 17.71
N VAL A 333 12.32 -11.15 16.42
CA VAL A 333 12.51 -12.13 15.32
C VAL A 333 13.75 -11.83 14.47
N GLY A 334 14.30 -10.62 14.56
CA GLY A 334 15.52 -10.23 13.87
C GLY A 334 15.37 -10.01 12.37
N VAL A 335 14.15 -9.89 11.84
CA VAL A 335 13.86 -9.53 10.43
C VAL A 335 13.44 -8.06 10.32
N VAL A 336 13.50 -7.48 9.12
CA VAL A 336 12.96 -6.13 8.88
C VAL A 336 11.47 -6.25 8.68
N VAL A 337 10.70 -5.44 9.40
CA VAL A 337 9.25 -5.32 9.29
C VAL A 337 8.89 -3.94 8.77
N ARG A 338 7.68 -3.83 8.23
CA ARG A 338 7.08 -2.58 7.78
C ARG A 338 5.98 -2.18 8.75
N ILE A 339 5.93 -0.91 9.11
CA ILE A 339 4.98 -0.35 10.08
C ILE A 339 4.41 0.92 9.45
N GLY A 340 3.10 0.96 9.19
CA GLY A 340 2.46 2.05 8.44
C GLY A 340 0.98 2.18 8.77
N MET A 341 0.22 2.85 7.92
CA MET A 341 -1.23 2.74 7.99
C MET A 341 -1.62 1.29 7.70
N SER A 342 -2.31 0.65 8.66
CA SER A 342 -2.90 -0.67 8.44
C SER A 342 -3.74 -0.57 7.17
N SER A 343 -3.35 -1.25 6.11
CA SER A 343 -4.21 -1.29 4.93
C SER A 343 -5.42 -2.16 5.31
N GLU A 344 -6.52 -1.51 5.70
CA GLU A 344 -7.85 -2.12 5.56
C GLU A 344 -8.18 -2.35 4.06
N TYR A 345 -7.30 -1.90 3.15
CA TYR A 345 -7.26 -2.28 1.76
C TYR A 345 -6.71 -3.70 1.57
N PRO A 346 -7.53 -4.65 1.12
CA PRO A 346 -7.08 -5.98 0.77
C PRO A 346 -6.21 -5.91 -0.50
N GLY A 347 -4.99 -6.46 -0.45
CA GLY A 347 -4.12 -6.59 -1.63
C GLY A 347 -2.63 -6.22 -1.47
N GLY A 348 -2.13 -5.78 -0.32
CA GLY A 348 -0.69 -5.62 -0.08
C GLY A 348 0.05 -6.98 -0.02
N LEU A 349 1.26 -7.07 -0.58
CA LEU A 349 2.09 -8.30 -0.58
C LEU A 349 2.76 -8.59 0.78
N VAL A 350 2.69 -7.65 1.74
CA VAL A 350 3.07 -7.79 3.15
C VAL A 350 2.11 -6.91 3.93
N GLU A 351 1.47 -7.46 4.96
CA GLU A 351 0.62 -6.66 5.85
C GLU A 351 1.53 -5.76 6.70
N ASP A 352 1.46 -4.44 6.46
CA ASP A 352 2.18 -3.47 7.27
C ASP A 352 1.61 -3.49 8.69
N LEU A 353 2.48 -3.60 9.69
CA LEU A 353 2.04 -3.57 11.09
C LEU A 353 1.34 -2.23 11.37
N PRO A 354 0.22 -2.25 12.11
CA PRO A 354 -0.58 -1.05 12.35
C PRO A 354 0.19 -0.02 13.17
N GLY A 355 0.63 1.07 12.53
CA GLY A 355 1.44 2.12 13.13
C GLY A 355 0.77 2.80 14.33
N ARG A 356 -0.57 2.88 14.35
CA ARG A 356 -1.37 3.39 15.49
C ARG A 356 -1.38 2.46 16.71
N LYS A 357 -1.03 1.18 16.54
CA LYS A 357 -1.02 0.18 17.61
C LYS A 357 0.40 -0.26 17.99
N THR A 358 1.40 0.19 17.24
CA THR A 358 2.79 -0.27 17.39
C THR A 358 3.60 0.80 18.12
N ALA A 359 4.09 0.49 19.33
CA ALA A 359 4.85 1.44 20.13
C ALA A 359 6.30 1.58 19.64
N ILE A 360 6.83 2.80 19.61
CA ILE A 360 8.24 3.02 19.19
C ILE A 360 9.22 2.34 20.15
N ALA A 361 8.86 2.24 21.44
CA ALA A 361 9.70 1.65 22.48
C ALA A 361 9.88 0.13 22.34
N GLU A 362 8.99 -0.57 21.63
CA GLU A 362 9.11 -2.00 21.34
C GLU A 362 10.21 -2.29 20.33
N TYR A 363 10.47 -1.34 19.43
CA TYR A 363 11.43 -1.49 18.34
C TYR A 363 12.73 -0.75 18.59
N PHE A 364 12.66 0.51 19.03
CA PHE A 364 13.85 1.34 19.17
C PHE A 364 14.59 1.10 20.49
N SER A 365 15.86 0.75 20.37
CA SER A 365 16.81 0.61 21.49
C SER A 365 18.20 1.09 21.07
N PRO A 366 19.16 1.27 21.99
CA PRO A 366 20.54 1.59 21.61
C PRO A 366 21.13 0.58 20.62
N GLU A 367 20.77 -0.69 20.74
CA GLU A 367 21.19 -1.79 19.87
C GLU A 367 20.40 -1.84 18.55
N ASN A 368 19.16 -1.34 18.54
CA ASN A 368 18.29 -1.24 17.36
C ASN A 368 17.87 0.21 17.11
N SER A 369 18.84 1.04 16.72
CA SER A 369 18.74 2.50 16.75
C SER A 369 18.41 3.16 15.41
N MET A 370 18.00 2.40 14.39
CA MET A 370 17.80 2.93 13.04
C MET A 370 16.54 2.34 12.39
N ALA A 371 15.68 3.22 11.87
CA ALA A 371 14.63 2.90 10.93
C ALA A 371 14.79 3.73 9.64
N LYS A 372 14.17 3.25 8.57
CA LYS A 372 13.83 4.11 7.42
C LYS A 372 12.39 4.58 7.56
N TYR A 373 12.12 5.77 7.07
CA TYR A 373 10.78 6.33 6.97
C TYR A 373 10.60 6.87 5.55
N GLU A 374 9.57 6.43 4.86
CA GLU A 374 9.20 6.88 3.53
C GLU A 374 7.84 7.55 3.59
N TYR A 375 7.75 8.75 3.00
CA TYR A 375 6.54 9.56 2.93
C TYR A 375 6.31 9.98 1.49
N ASN A 376 5.04 10.02 1.08
CA ASN A 376 4.61 10.27 -0.29
C ASN A 376 5.23 9.23 -1.25
N PHE A 377 4.53 8.13 -1.52
CA PHE A 377 5.07 7.04 -2.34
C PHE A 377 5.31 7.42 -3.81
N GLY A 378 4.71 8.52 -4.29
CA GLY A 378 5.03 9.09 -5.59
C GLY A 378 6.36 9.83 -5.61
N ASP A 379 6.53 10.79 -4.70
CA ASP A 379 7.78 11.56 -4.60
C ASP A 379 8.93 10.79 -3.90
N SER A 380 8.59 9.71 -3.19
CA SER A 380 9.46 8.77 -2.48
C SER A 380 10.43 9.47 -1.51
N TRP A 381 9.90 10.31 -0.61
CA TRP A 381 10.72 11.01 0.39
C TRP A 381 11.24 10.07 1.47
N LYS A 382 12.46 9.59 1.29
CA LYS A 382 13.12 8.65 2.20
C LYS A 382 13.94 9.36 3.27
N HIS A 383 13.79 8.88 4.50
CA HIS A 383 14.45 9.41 5.68
C HIS A 383 15.16 8.33 6.47
N LYS A 384 16.30 8.69 7.05
CA LYS A 384 16.93 7.94 8.13
C LYS A 384 16.41 8.47 9.47
N VAL A 385 15.72 7.61 10.22
CA VAL A 385 15.26 7.90 11.59
C VAL A 385 16.20 7.19 12.57
N LYS A 386 17.10 7.96 13.18
CA LYS A 386 18.12 7.43 14.09
C LYS A 386 17.82 7.78 15.54
N LEU A 387 17.65 6.79 16.41
CA LEU A 387 17.65 6.99 17.86
C LEU A 387 19.06 7.40 18.31
N GLU A 388 19.19 8.60 18.87
CA GLU A 388 20.44 9.09 19.43
C GLU A 388 20.53 8.86 20.94
N LYS A 389 19.42 9.07 21.68
CA LYS A 389 19.37 8.96 23.14
C LYS A 389 17.97 8.57 23.62
N ILE A 390 17.93 7.87 24.75
CA ILE A 390 16.75 7.75 25.61
C ILE A 390 17.09 8.56 26.88
N LEU A 391 16.24 9.51 27.23
CA LEU A 391 16.44 10.49 28.30
C LEU A 391 15.29 10.41 29.31
N PRO A 392 15.52 10.70 30.59
CA PRO A 392 14.41 10.86 31.53
C PRO A 392 13.55 12.07 31.14
N ARG A 393 12.23 11.95 31.31
CA ARG A 393 11.29 13.06 31.13
C ARG A 393 11.61 14.20 32.10
N GLU A 394 11.61 15.42 31.59
CA GLU A 394 11.73 16.62 32.41
C GLU A 394 10.35 17.25 32.63
N GLU A 395 9.89 17.36 33.88
CA GLU A 395 8.53 17.83 34.24
C GLU A 395 8.17 19.23 33.69
N ASN A 396 9.17 20.09 33.44
CA ASN A 396 8.96 21.47 33.00
C ASN A 396 9.07 21.66 31.48
N LEU A 397 9.25 20.58 30.72
CA LEU A 397 9.34 20.61 29.26
C LEU A 397 8.09 20.00 28.64
N GLN A 398 7.60 20.62 27.57
CA GLN A 398 6.57 20.04 26.73
C GLN A 398 7.21 19.19 25.64
N TYR A 399 6.55 18.07 25.34
CA TYR A 399 6.88 17.13 24.29
C TYR A 399 5.63 16.92 23.43
N PRO A 400 5.76 16.66 22.13
CA PRO A 400 7.01 16.53 21.38
C PRO A 400 7.70 17.89 21.19
N ARG A 401 9.00 17.87 20.87
CA ARG A 401 9.74 19.11 20.59
C ARG A 401 10.87 18.92 19.59
N CYS A 402 11.12 19.94 18.78
CA CYS A 402 12.32 20.06 17.97
C CYS A 402 13.41 20.77 18.78
N VAL A 403 14.61 20.19 18.86
CA VAL A 403 15.74 20.77 19.63
C VAL A 403 16.90 21.22 18.75
N ALA A 404 16.93 20.79 17.49
CA ALA A 404 17.88 21.25 16.50
C ALA A 404 17.44 20.81 15.10
N GLY A 405 17.99 21.44 14.07
CA GLY A 405 17.83 21.02 12.70
C GLY A 405 18.62 21.95 11.78
N LYS A 406 18.52 21.72 10.48
CA LYS A 406 19.12 22.61 9.48
C LYS A 406 18.38 22.49 8.16
N ARG A 407 18.30 23.63 7.45
CA ARG A 407 17.73 23.80 6.10
C ARG A 407 16.22 23.62 6.08
N ALA A 408 15.55 24.37 5.21
CA ALA A 408 14.14 24.16 4.93
C ALA A 408 13.96 22.77 4.31
N CYS A 409 12.83 22.13 4.59
CA CYS A 409 12.48 20.91 3.88
C CYS A 409 12.03 21.23 2.46
N PRO A 410 12.13 20.27 1.53
CA PRO A 410 11.49 20.43 0.24
C PRO A 410 10.00 20.73 0.41
N PRO A 411 9.44 21.66 -0.38
CA PRO A 411 7.98 21.85 -0.44
C PRO A 411 7.28 20.54 -0.78
N GLU A 412 6.04 20.38 -0.33
CA GLU A 412 5.18 19.28 -0.78
C GLU A 412 5.09 19.27 -2.31
N ASP A 413 5.01 18.06 -2.86
CA ASP A 413 4.77 17.80 -4.28
C ASP A 413 5.73 18.48 -5.27
N CYS A 414 6.95 18.78 -4.83
CA CYS A 414 7.97 19.34 -5.72
C CYS A 414 8.63 18.29 -6.63
N GLY A 415 8.15 17.05 -6.67
CA GLY A 415 8.62 16.00 -7.58
C GLY A 415 9.81 15.21 -7.04
N GLY A 416 9.81 14.93 -5.74
CA GLY A 416 10.85 14.17 -5.08
C GLY A 416 12.23 14.83 -5.10
N VAL A 417 13.27 14.06 -4.79
CA VAL A 417 14.65 14.58 -4.65
C VAL A 417 15.12 15.31 -5.91
N TRP A 418 14.80 14.79 -7.09
CA TRP A 418 15.22 15.40 -8.37
C TRP A 418 14.46 16.68 -8.68
N GLY A 419 13.15 16.69 -8.44
CA GLY A 419 12.33 17.88 -8.62
C GLY A 419 12.76 19.00 -7.69
N TYR A 420 13.06 18.70 -6.43
CA TYR A 420 13.62 19.68 -5.49
C TYR A 420 14.99 20.22 -5.93
N ILE A 421 15.91 19.37 -6.40
CA ILE A 421 17.21 19.84 -6.91
C ILE A 421 17.01 20.77 -8.11
N ASN A 422 16.12 20.41 -9.04
CA ASN A 422 15.80 21.24 -10.20
C ASN A 422 15.17 22.58 -9.79
N LEU A 423 14.23 22.56 -8.83
CA LEU A 423 13.64 23.77 -8.25
C LEU A 423 14.73 24.70 -7.71
N LEU A 424 15.66 24.16 -6.91
CA LEU A 424 16.79 24.95 -6.38
C LEU A 424 17.67 25.51 -7.49
N GLU A 425 17.91 24.78 -8.59
CA GLU A 425 18.69 25.30 -9.72
C GLU A 425 17.97 26.47 -10.40
N ILE A 426 16.66 26.36 -10.61
CA ILE A 426 15.84 27.40 -11.26
C ILE A 426 15.74 28.66 -10.40
N ILE A 427 15.39 28.54 -9.12
CA ILE A 427 15.20 29.71 -8.25
C ILE A 427 16.53 30.40 -7.90
N ASN A 428 17.68 29.73 -8.07
CA ASN A 428 19.00 30.35 -7.87
C ASN A 428 19.59 30.98 -9.14
N ASP A 429 18.95 30.82 -10.31
CA ASP A 429 19.36 31.46 -11.55
C ASP A 429 18.31 32.49 -12.03
N PRO A 430 18.51 33.79 -11.74
CA PRO A 430 17.61 34.86 -12.19
C PRO A 430 17.51 35.03 -13.72
N GLN A 431 18.31 34.30 -14.51
CA GLN A 431 18.23 34.28 -15.97
C GLN A 431 17.50 33.05 -16.51
N HIS A 432 17.14 32.09 -15.66
CA HIS A 432 16.38 30.90 -16.07
C HIS A 432 14.99 31.33 -16.54
N GLU A 433 14.50 30.69 -17.60
CA GLU A 433 13.22 31.08 -18.22
C GLU A 433 12.02 30.87 -17.29
N GLU A 434 12.11 29.86 -16.41
CA GLU A 434 11.09 29.51 -15.40
C GLU A 434 11.33 30.17 -14.02
N HIS A 435 12.32 31.06 -13.87
CA HIS A 435 12.71 31.62 -12.56
C HIS A 435 11.57 32.34 -11.83
N GLU A 436 10.89 33.27 -12.52
CA GLU A 436 9.80 34.04 -11.91
C GLU A 436 8.60 33.15 -11.56
N GLU A 437 8.26 32.18 -12.42
CA GLU A 437 7.16 31.23 -12.21
C GLU A 437 7.42 30.30 -11.02
N MET A 438 8.62 29.74 -10.91
CA MET A 438 8.97 28.84 -9.81
C MET A 438 9.13 29.57 -8.48
N LEU A 439 9.56 30.83 -8.47
CA LEU A 439 9.56 31.67 -7.27
C LEU A 439 8.14 31.99 -6.77
N GLU A 440 7.21 32.27 -7.69
CA GLU A 440 5.80 32.47 -7.34
C GLU A 440 5.19 31.18 -6.78
N TRP A 441 5.51 30.03 -7.38
CA TRP A 441 5.02 28.72 -6.95
C TRP A 441 5.51 28.31 -5.57
N VAL A 442 6.83 28.38 -5.32
CA VAL A 442 7.43 27.99 -4.03
C VAL A 442 7.15 29.01 -2.91
N GLY A 443 6.76 30.23 -3.29
CA GLY A 443 6.60 31.35 -2.40
C GLY A 443 7.86 32.24 -2.38
N GLU A 444 7.66 33.55 -2.55
CA GLU A 444 8.74 34.54 -2.68
C GLU A 444 9.69 34.59 -1.48
N ASP A 445 9.25 34.12 -0.30
CA ASP A 445 10.02 34.11 0.94
C ASP A 445 10.74 32.78 1.21
N PHE A 446 10.67 31.80 0.30
CA PHE A 446 11.32 30.50 0.49
C PHE A 446 12.86 30.63 0.45
N ASP A 447 13.52 30.27 1.56
CA ASP A 447 14.97 30.12 1.64
C ASP A 447 15.32 28.66 1.99
N PRO A 448 16.00 27.91 1.09
CA PRO A 448 16.36 26.52 1.34
C PRO A 448 17.33 26.32 2.51
N GLU A 449 18.00 27.38 2.99
CA GLU A 449 18.87 27.32 4.15
C GLU A 449 18.18 27.70 5.47
N ASP A 450 16.97 28.27 5.40
CA ASP A 450 16.27 28.78 6.58
C ASP A 450 15.60 27.65 7.37
N PHE A 451 15.83 27.66 8.68
CA PHE A 451 15.20 26.73 9.62
C PHE A 451 15.47 27.16 11.06
N SER A 452 14.41 27.28 11.85
CA SER A 452 14.47 27.51 13.29
C SER A 452 13.74 26.40 14.07
N PRO A 453 14.40 25.71 15.03
CA PRO A 453 13.72 24.74 15.89
C PRO A 453 12.56 25.35 16.71
N ASP A 454 12.63 26.64 17.01
CA ASP A 454 11.64 27.35 17.84
C ASP A 454 10.36 27.69 17.06
N GLU A 455 10.37 27.55 15.73
CA GLU A 455 9.23 27.81 14.85
C GLU A 455 8.43 26.54 14.52
N VAL A 456 8.95 25.36 14.90
CA VAL A 456 8.23 24.10 14.72
C VAL A 456 7.06 24.06 15.69
N PHE A 457 5.85 24.01 15.14
CA PHE A 457 4.62 23.82 15.89
C PHE A 457 4.18 22.37 15.74
N PHE A 458 3.93 21.70 16.87
CA PHE A 458 3.42 20.33 16.87
C PHE A 458 1.93 20.34 17.10
N VAL A 459 1.18 19.80 16.14
CA VAL A 459 -0.28 19.66 16.26
C VAL A 459 -0.56 18.49 17.20
N ASP A 460 -1.56 18.63 18.06
CA ASP A 460 -1.99 17.51 18.90
C ASP A 460 -2.66 16.45 18.00
N PRO A 461 -2.08 15.24 17.87
CA PRO A 461 -2.61 14.20 16.99
C PRO A 461 -3.98 13.66 17.43
N TYR A 462 -4.47 14.03 18.63
CA TYR A 462 -5.74 13.56 19.20
C TYR A 462 -6.83 14.63 19.30
N GLY A 463 -6.55 15.85 18.83
CA GLY A 463 -7.55 16.93 18.74
C GLY A 463 -7.95 17.56 20.08
N GLY A 464 -7.87 18.90 20.12
CA GLY A 464 -8.46 19.74 21.16
C GLY A 464 -9.18 20.93 20.53
#